data_AF-A7VEX2-F1
#
_entry.id   AF-A7VEX2-F1
#
_cell.length_a   1.000
_cell.length_b   1.000
_cell.length_c   1.000
_cell.angle_alpha   90.00
_cell.angle_beta   90.00
_cell.angle_gamma   90.00
#
_symmetry.space_group_name_H-M   'P 1'
#
loop_
_entity.id
_entity.type
_entity.pdbx_description
1 polymer ?
#
loop_
_entity_poly.entity_id
_entity_poly.type
_entity_poly.pdbx_seq_one_letter_code
_entity_poly.pdbx_strand_id
1 'polypeptide(L)'
;MAIVQDSRTAHVQLRFVSDNWQEVEAMSNKVYVDVLAEFTTDGILIPRSLCWKDGTVYEIQRVNNMRRATSLKAGGVGMRYTCMIDGRERHLYYEDNNLWFVEGRA
;
A
#
# COMPACT_ATOMS: atom_id res chain seq x y z
N MET A 1 -28.98 39.52 -4.12
CA MET A 1 -29.85 40.26 -5.05
C MET A 1 -30.27 39.31 -6.16
N ALA A 2 -31.58 39.23 -6.41
CA ALA A 2 -32.33 38.38 -7.33
C ALA A 2 -32.26 36.85 -7.14
N ILE A 3 -33.39 36.32 -6.66
CA ILE A 3 -33.85 34.95 -6.76
C ILE A 3 -34.48 34.80 -8.17
N VAL A 4 -34.08 33.79 -8.93
CA VAL A 4 -34.94 33.20 -9.96
C VAL A 4 -35.09 31.73 -9.61
N GLN A 5 -36.34 31.38 -9.37
CA GLN A 5 -36.81 30.07 -8.95
C GLN A 5 -37.03 29.24 -10.21
N ASP A 6 -36.23 28.19 -10.41
CA ASP A 6 -36.65 27.07 -11.24
C ASP A 6 -36.54 25.77 -10.44
N SER A 7 -37.70 25.14 -10.34
CA SER A 7 -37.99 23.91 -9.64
C SER A 7 -37.77 22.74 -10.59
N ARG A 8 -36.67 22.01 -10.44
CA ARG A 8 -36.57 20.54 -10.61
C ARG A 8 -35.10 20.11 -10.52
N THR A 9 -34.90 19.00 -9.84
CA THR A 9 -33.65 18.26 -9.68
C THR A 9 -32.74 18.80 -8.57
N ALA A 10 -32.86 18.17 -7.40
CA ALA A 10 -31.86 18.20 -6.36
C ALA A 10 -30.55 17.59 -6.90
N HIS A 11 -29.70 18.42 -7.50
CA HIS A 11 -28.27 18.13 -7.52
C HIS A 11 -27.78 18.43 -6.11
N VAL A 12 -27.77 17.41 -5.26
CA VAL A 12 -26.90 17.39 -4.10
C VAL A 12 -25.50 17.62 -4.65
N GLN A 13 -24.96 18.81 -4.44
CA GLN A 13 -23.55 19.07 -4.68
C GLN A 13 -22.78 18.22 -3.68
N LEU A 14 -22.28 17.07 -4.13
CA LEU A 14 -21.20 16.34 -3.47
C LEU A 14 -19.95 17.21 -3.56
N ARG A 15 -19.86 18.20 -2.68
CA ARG A 15 -18.57 18.80 -2.31
C ARG A 15 -18.05 18.03 -1.11
N PHE A 16 -16.73 17.93 -1.04
CA PHE A 16 -15.93 17.39 0.06
C PHE A 16 -15.74 15.86 0.11
N VAL A 17 -15.02 15.30 -0.88
CA VAL A 17 -13.94 14.30 -0.64
C VAL A 17 -12.93 14.36 -1.79
N SER A 18 -12.33 15.52 -2.11
CA SER A 18 -11.31 15.57 -3.18
C SER A 18 -9.89 15.89 -2.71
N ASP A 19 -9.71 16.48 -1.53
CA ASP A 19 -8.45 17.19 -1.23
C ASP A 19 -7.63 16.57 -0.11
N ASN A 20 -7.89 15.32 0.31
CA ASN A 20 -7.15 14.76 1.44
C ASN A 20 -6.81 13.27 1.35
N TRP A 21 -6.36 12.84 0.17
CA TRP A 21 -5.88 11.47 -0.08
C TRP A 21 -4.68 11.07 0.80
N GLN A 22 -3.91 12.04 1.31
CA GLN A 22 -2.78 11.80 2.21
C GLN A 22 -3.21 11.49 3.66
N GLU A 23 -4.35 12.03 4.12
CA GLU A 23 -4.86 11.80 5.48
C GLU A 23 -5.58 10.44 5.60
N VAL A 24 -6.23 9.96 4.52
CA VAL A 24 -6.77 8.59 4.46
C VAL A 24 -5.68 7.52 4.41
N GLU A 25 -4.53 7.79 3.78
CA GLU A 25 -3.35 6.90 3.88
C GLU A 25 -2.81 6.87 5.31
N ALA A 26 -2.78 8.01 6.00
CA ALA A 26 -2.33 8.13 7.39
C ALA A 26 -3.24 7.39 8.40
N MET A 27 -4.52 7.19 8.09
CA MET A 27 -5.43 6.34 8.88
C MET A 27 -5.28 4.84 8.59
N SER A 28 -4.56 4.46 7.53
CA SER A 28 -4.29 3.06 7.20
C SER A 28 -2.93 2.65 7.78
N ASN A 29 -2.84 1.45 8.36
CA ASN A 29 -1.54 0.86 8.72
C ASN A 29 -0.75 0.41 7.48
N LYS A 30 -1.08 0.87 6.26
CA LYS A 30 -0.33 0.56 5.04
C LYS A 30 0.68 1.65 4.78
N VAL A 31 1.93 1.25 4.59
CA VAL A 31 2.99 2.14 4.12
C VAL A 31 3.46 1.61 2.78
N TYR A 32 3.06 2.29 1.69
CA TYR A 32 3.58 1.99 0.36
C TYR A 32 5.06 2.36 0.27
N VAL A 33 5.83 1.48 -0.38
CA VAL A 33 7.29 1.57 -0.49
C VAL A 33 7.72 1.16 -1.89
N ASP A 34 8.83 1.72 -2.37
CA ASP A 34 9.47 1.21 -3.58
C ASP A 34 10.21 -0.08 -3.25
N VAL A 35 10.14 -1.05 -4.15
CA VAL A 35 10.79 -2.36 -3.97
C VAL A 35 11.57 -2.69 -5.23
N LEU A 36 12.85 -3.00 -5.06
CA LEU A 36 13.62 -3.67 -6.09
C LEU A 36 13.29 -5.16 -6.01
N ALA A 37 12.67 -5.69 -7.07
CA ALA A 37 12.30 -7.10 -7.15
C ALA A 37 12.88 -7.73 -8.41
N GLU A 38 13.24 -9.00 -8.28
CA GLU A 38 13.63 -9.85 -9.39
C GLU A 38 12.44 -10.70 -9.83
N PHE A 39 12.19 -10.72 -11.13
CA PHE A 39 11.23 -11.65 -11.71
C PHE A 39 11.99 -12.78 -12.40
N THR A 40 11.85 -13.99 -11.87
CA THR A 40 12.58 -15.15 -12.39
C THR A 40 11.92 -15.70 -13.66
N THR A 41 12.66 -16.48 -14.44
CA THR A 41 12.13 -17.19 -15.62
C THR A 41 11.00 -18.17 -15.28
N ASP A 42 10.93 -18.62 -14.03
CA ASP A 42 9.87 -19.49 -13.52
C ASP A 42 8.61 -18.71 -13.11
N GLY A 43 8.60 -17.39 -13.31
CA GLY A 43 7.47 -16.51 -12.99
C GLY A 43 7.36 -16.17 -11.51
N ILE A 44 8.45 -16.30 -10.74
CA ILE A 44 8.46 -15.97 -9.32
C ILE A 44 8.95 -14.53 -9.13
N LEU A 45 8.16 -13.71 -8.45
CA LEU A 45 8.53 -12.35 -8.07
C LEU A 45 9.19 -12.36 -6.69
N ILE A 46 10.48 -12.02 -6.60
CA ILE A 46 11.30 -12.09 -5.40
C ILE A 46 11.79 -10.68 -5.02
N PRO A 47 11.36 -10.12 -3.88
CA PRO A 47 11.86 -8.81 -3.44
C PRO A 47 13.31 -8.92 -2.94
N ARG A 48 14.14 -7.94 -3.30
CA ARG A 48 15.59 -7.88 -3.00
C ARG A 48 15.94 -6.73 -2.06
N SER A 49 15.28 -5.59 -2.19
CA SER A 49 15.38 -4.48 -1.24
C SER A 49 14.13 -3.62 -1.29
N LEU A 50 13.94 -2.78 -0.27
CA LEU A 50 12.90 -1.75 -0.26
C LEU A 50 13.51 -0.38 0.06
N CYS A 51 12.93 0.67 -0.51
CA CYS A 51 13.25 2.05 -0.17
C CYS A 51 12.14 2.61 0.73
N TRP A 52 12.53 3.09 1.91
CA TRP A 52 11.61 3.73 2.84
C TRP A 52 11.29 5.17 2.42
N LYS A 53 10.25 5.76 3.01
CA LYS A 53 9.78 7.12 2.69
C LYS A 53 10.84 8.21 2.88
N ASP A 54 11.83 7.98 3.74
CA ASP A 54 12.95 8.89 3.98
C ASP A 54 14.14 8.66 3.03
N GLY A 55 14.01 7.75 2.06
CA GLY A 55 15.07 7.36 1.13
C GLY A 55 16.02 6.28 1.65
N THR A 56 15.84 5.81 2.88
CA THR A 56 16.65 4.73 3.44
C THR A 56 16.36 3.42 2.72
N VAL A 57 17.39 2.79 2.18
CA VAL A 57 17.28 1.48 1.52
C VAL A 57 17.57 0.36 2.50
N TYR A 58 16.67 -0.60 2.58
CA TYR A 58 16.80 -1.80 3.39
C TYR A 58 16.97 -3.02 2.51
N GLU A 59 18.05 -3.77 2.71
CA GLU A 59 18.30 -5.03 2.02
C GLU A 59 17.45 -6.16 2.60
N ILE A 60 16.86 -6.97 1.71
CA ILE A 60 16.18 -8.21 2.09
C ILE A 60 17.20 -9.33 2.03
N GLN A 61 17.72 -9.69 3.21
CA GLN A 61 18.74 -10.72 3.37
C GLN A 61 18.22 -12.11 2.94
N ARG A 62 16.94 -12.38 3.21
CA ARG A 62 16.28 -13.64 2.86
C ARG A 62 14.77 -13.51 2.78
N VAL A 63 14.16 -14.25 1.86
CA VAL A 63 12.71 -14.51 1.84
C VAL A 63 12.46 -15.91 2.41
N ASN A 64 11.78 -15.99 3.56
CA ASN A 64 11.51 -17.24 4.28
C ASN A 64 10.20 -17.90 3.85
N ASN A 65 9.21 -17.12 3.41
CA ASN A 65 7.90 -17.61 3.02
C ASN A 65 7.25 -16.68 2.00
N MET A 66 6.52 -17.25 1.05
CA MET A 66 5.71 -16.53 0.07
C MET A 66 4.34 -17.20 0.00
N ARG A 67 3.27 -16.46 0.27
CA ARG A 67 1.91 -17.00 0.23
C ARG A 67 0.87 -15.92 0.00
N ARG A 68 -0.27 -16.29 -0.59
CA ARG A 68 -1.44 -15.42 -0.58
C ARG A 68 -1.97 -15.28 0.85
N ALA A 69 -2.18 -14.04 1.29
CA ALA A 69 -2.69 -13.74 2.62
C ALA A 69 -3.27 -12.32 2.66
N THR A 70 -4.15 -12.09 3.64
CA THR A 70 -4.62 -10.76 4.00
C THR A 70 -3.65 -10.13 5.01
N SER A 71 -3.39 -8.83 4.91
CA SER A 71 -2.73 -8.10 6.01
C SER A 71 -3.72 -7.94 7.17
N LEU A 72 -3.36 -8.48 8.33
CA LEU A 72 -4.22 -8.45 9.51
C LEU A 72 -4.34 -7.05 10.11
N LYS A 73 -3.30 -6.21 9.96
CA LYS A 73 -3.24 -4.86 10.55
C LYS A 73 -3.68 -3.77 9.60
N ALA A 74 -3.38 -3.91 8.32
CA ALA A 74 -3.53 -2.85 7.34
C ALA A 74 -4.71 -3.06 6.38
N GLY A 75 -5.36 -4.24 6.44
CA GLY A 75 -6.28 -4.67 5.40
C GLY A 75 -5.58 -4.93 4.06
N GLY A 76 -6.29 -5.45 3.07
CA GLY A 76 -5.72 -5.78 1.75
C GLY A 76 -5.39 -7.25 1.58
N VAL A 77 -5.59 -7.75 0.36
CA VAL A 77 -5.36 -9.14 -0.07
C VAL A 77 -4.28 -9.10 -1.14
N GLY A 78 -3.27 -9.95 -1.00
CA GLY A 78 -2.16 -9.99 -1.96
C GLY A 78 -1.20 -11.14 -1.71
N MET A 79 -0.01 -11.06 -2.32
CA MET A 79 1.11 -11.93 -2.01
C MET A 79 1.86 -11.38 -0.80
N ARG A 80 1.97 -12.17 0.27
CA ARG A 80 2.75 -11.83 1.45
C ARG A 80 4.09 -12.53 1.41
N TYR A 81 5.14 -11.75 1.60
CA TYR A 81 6.51 -12.17 1.73
C TYR A 81 6.95 -12.03 3.20
N THR A 82 7.35 -13.14 3.80
CA THR A 82 8.04 -13.11 5.10
C THR A 82 9.53 -12.94 4.83
N CYS A 83 10.06 -11.76 5.12
CA CYS A 83 11.43 -11.35 4.81
C CYS A 83 12.27 -11.19 6.07
N MET A 84 13.57 -11.47 5.96
CA MET A 84 14.57 -11.09 6.95
C MET A 84 15.24 -9.79 6.52
N ILE A 85 15.10 -8.74 7.33
CA ILE A 85 15.65 -7.40 7.10
C ILE A 85 16.33 -6.98 8.41
N ASP A 86 17.61 -6.64 8.36
CA ASP A 86 18.43 -6.32 9.55
C ASP A 86 18.32 -7.36 10.67
N GLY A 87 18.32 -8.65 10.31
CA GLY A 87 18.18 -9.76 11.27
C GLY A 87 16.81 -9.84 11.95
N ARG A 88 15.79 -9.13 11.45
CA ARG A 88 14.42 -9.18 11.96
C ARG A 88 13.46 -9.65 10.88
N GLU A 89 12.50 -10.48 11.30
CA GLU A 89 11.39 -10.86 10.44
C GLU A 89 10.45 -9.67 10.21
N ARG A 90 10.10 -9.46 8.93
CA ARG A 90 9.20 -8.43 8.43
C ARG A 90 8.24 -9.02 7.41
N HIS A 91 7.12 -8.34 7.19
CA HIS A 91 6.14 -8.70 6.17
C HIS A 91 6.07 -7.63 5.10
N LEU A 92 6.29 -8.05 3.86
CA LEU A 92 6.08 -7.27 2.65
C LEU A 92 4.86 -7.81 1.93
N TYR A 93 4.06 -6.93 1.33
CA TYR A 93 2.86 -7.30 0.62
C TYR A 93 2.90 -6.72 -0.80
N TYR A 94 2.52 -7.53 -1.77
CA TYR A 94 2.34 -7.13 -3.17
C TYR A 94 0.87 -7.33 -3.56
N GLU A 95 0.20 -6.24 -3.93
CA GLU A 95 -1.23 -6.22 -4.27
C GLU A 95 -1.47 -6.33 -5.78
N ASP A 96 -2.71 -6.66 -6.16
CA ASP A 96 -3.10 -6.85 -7.57
C ASP A 96 -3.04 -5.55 -8.40
N ASN A 97 -2.97 -4.38 -7.75
CA ASN A 97 -2.72 -3.08 -8.40
C ASN A 97 -1.21 -2.80 -8.63
N ASN A 98 -0.36 -3.81 -8.44
CA ASN A 98 1.09 -3.76 -8.58
C ASN A 98 1.81 -2.87 -7.56
N LEU A 99 1.17 -2.52 -6.44
CA LEU A 99 1.79 -1.75 -5.37
C LEU A 99 2.37 -2.66 -4.28
N TRP A 100 3.49 -2.21 -3.72
CA TRP A 100 4.13 -2.84 -2.57
C TRP A 100 3.84 -2.05 -1.31
N PHE A 101 3.50 -2.73 -0.23
CA PHE A 101 3.35 -2.10 1.08
C PHE A 101 3.91 -2.94 2.22
N VAL A 102 4.19 -2.26 3.32
CA VAL A 102 4.44 -2.87 4.63
C VAL A 102 3.40 -2.42 5.64
N GLU A 103 3.31 -3.16 6.74
CA GLU A 103 2.53 -2.73 7.89
C GLU A 103 3.27 -1.63 8.65
N GLY A 104 2.65 -0.46 8.76
CA GLY A 104 3.07 0.62 9.66
C GLY A 104 2.96 0.23 11.13
N ARG A 105 3.59 1.02 11.99
CA ARG A 105 3.35 0.91 13.44
C ARG A 105 2.00 1.56 13.74
N ALA A 106 1.11 0.77 14.37
CA ALA A 106 -0.08 1.27 15.05
C ALA A 106 0.30 2.05 16.31
#